data_AF-A0A2V8GIL7-F1
#
_entry.id   AF-A0A2V8GIL7-F1
#
_cell.length_a   1.000
_cell.length_b   1.000
_cell.length_c   1.000
_cell.angle_alpha   90.00
_cell.angle_beta   90.00
_cell.angle_gamma   90.00
#
_symmetry.space_group_name_H-M   'P 1'
#
loop_
_entity.id
_entity.type
_entity.pdbx_description
1 polymer ?
#
loop_
_entity_poly.entity_id
_entity_poly.type
_entity_poly.pdbx_seq_one_letter_code
_entity_poly.pdbx_strand_id
1 'polypeptide(L)'
;MRERGRYPVLAEDFVNIRFISSMTNDDENRFASAVLNAMDELLRHLPIVYYVRIDTTAGGVLQRSRAVTVAPSESIQREVV
;
A
#
# COMPACT_ATOMS: atom_id res chain seq x y z
N MET A 1 16.61 -2.61 -38.55
CA MET A 1 15.87 -3.62 -37.78
C MET A 1 15.84 -3.12 -36.34
N ARG A 2 14.71 -2.52 -35.90
CA ARG A 2 14.62 -1.85 -34.59
C ARG A 2 13.98 -2.81 -33.59
N GLU A 3 14.74 -3.20 -32.58
CA GLU A 3 14.23 -4.00 -31.46
C GLU A 3 13.25 -3.14 -30.65
N ARG A 4 12.05 -3.69 -30.46
CA ARG A 4 10.93 -3.04 -29.79
C ARG A 4 11.27 -2.83 -28.31
N GLY A 5 10.98 -1.63 -27.83
CA GLY A 5 11.19 -1.22 -26.45
C GLY A 5 10.66 -2.24 -25.45
N ARG A 6 11.58 -2.74 -24.63
CA ARG A 6 11.26 -3.30 -23.33
C ARG A 6 10.67 -2.16 -22.53
N TYR A 7 9.35 -2.10 -22.41
CA TYR A 7 8.70 -1.19 -21.48
C TYR A 7 9.33 -1.47 -20.11
N PRO A 8 9.95 -0.49 -19.43
CA PRO A 8 10.28 -0.68 -18.04
C PRO A 8 8.95 -1.00 -17.37
N VAL A 9 8.89 -2.12 -16.64
CA VAL A 9 7.89 -2.29 -15.61
C VAL A 9 7.88 -0.96 -14.88
N LEU A 10 6.76 -0.24 -14.94
CA LEU A 10 6.52 0.88 -14.05
C LEU A 10 6.79 0.24 -12.69
N ALA A 11 7.92 0.57 -12.09
CA ALA A 11 8.12 0.26 -10.70
C ALA A 11 6.97 1.03 -10.07
N GLU A 12 5.87 0.34 -9.78
CA GLU A 12 4.84 0.88 -8.90
C GLU A 12 5.65 1.44 -7.74
N ASP A 13 5.54 2.73 -7.45
CA ASP A 13 6.33 3.36 -6.39
C ASP A 13 5.85 2.75 -5.07
N PHE A 14 6.39 1.58 -4.74
CA PHE A 14 6.00 0.78 -3.59
C PHE A 14 7.01 1.01 -2.49
N VAL A 15 6.51 1.36 -1.33
CA VAL A 15 7.33 1.49 -0.14
C VAL A 15 7.49 0.09 0.47
N ASN A 16 8.71 -0.47 0.41
CA ASN A 16 9.03 -1.74 1.03
C ASN A 16 9.53 -1.51 2.47
N ILE A 17 8.68 -1.79 3.45
CA ILE A 17 9.04 -1.73 4.87
C ILE A 17 9.22 -3.16 5.38
N ARG A 18 10.44 -3.49 5.82
CA ARG A 18 10.76 -4.79 6.43
C ARG A 18 10.97 -4.63 7.92
N PHE A 19 10.11 -5.25 8.71
CA PHE A 19 10.28 -5.32 10.16
C PHE A 19 11.05 -6.59 10.52
N ILE A 20 12.16 -6.46 11.24
CA ILE A 20 12.94 -7.59 11.74
C ILE A 20 12.79 -7.57 13.26
N SER A 21 12.23 -8.65 13.81
CA SER A 21 11.97 -8.77 15.25
C SER A 21 12.74 -9.96 15.82
N SER A 22 13.19 -9.85 17.07
CA SER A 22 13.70 -10.98 17.86
C SER A 22 12.61 -11.61 18.74
N MET A 23 11.34 -11.24 18.52
CA MET A 23 10.20 -11.76 19.26
C MET A 23 9.97 -13.23 18.96
N THR A 24 9.30 -13.92 19.89
CA THR A 24 8.81 -15.27 19.63
C THR A 24 7.75 -15.24 18.52
N ASN A 25 7.53 -16.37 17.84
CA ASN A 25 6.51 -16.49 16.80
C ASN A 25 5.11 -16.07 17.29
N ASP A 26 4.76 -16.43 18.52
CA ASP A 26 3.46 -16.09 19.12
C ASP A 26 3.31 -14.58 19.36
N ASP A 27 4.36 -13.95 19.88
CA ASP A 27 4.39 -12.51 20.11
C ASP A 27 4.38 -11.75 18.78
N GLU A 28 5.12 -12.23 17.77
CA GLU A 28 5.15 -11.64 16.44
C GLU A 28 3.77 -11.65 15.78
N ASN A 29 3.03 -12.75 15.85
CA ASN A 29 1.67 -12.84 15.32
C ASN A 29 0.70 -11.85 15.99
N ARG A 30 0.82 -11.68 17.32
CA ARG A 30 0.03 -10.67 18.05
C ARG A 30 0.40 -9.25 17.64
N PHE A 31 1.71 -9.00 17.49
CA PHE A 31 2.22 -7.67 17.21
C PHE A 31 2.01 -7.24 15.76
N ALA A 32 2.07 -8.18 14.81
CA ALA A 32 1.86 -7.91 13.37
C ALA A 32 0.51 -7.26 13.09
N SER A 33 -0.55 -7.68 13.81
CA SER A 33 -1.87 -7.06 13.71
C SER A 33 -1.87 -5.61 14.22
N ALA A 34 -1.18 -5.34 15.34
CA ALA A 34 -1.07 -4.00 15.90
C ALA A 34 -0.27 -3.07 14.97
N VAL A 35 0.83 -3.55 14.39
CA VAL A 35 1.64 -2.81 13.41
C VAL A 35 0.82 -2.49 12.17
N LEU A 36 0.08 -3.46 11.62
CA LEU A 36 -0.74 -3.23 10.43
C LEU A 36 -1.80 -2.14 10.69
N ASN A 37 -2.44 -2.15 11.85
CA ASN A 37 -3.41 -1.13 12.23
C ASN A 37 -2.78 0.25 12.40
N ALA A 38 -1.62 0.33 13.07
CA ALA A 38 -0.90 1.60 13.23
C ALA A 38 -0.45 2.18 11.89
N MET A 39 0.03 1.34 10.97
CA MET A 39 0.38 1.76 9.61
C MET A 39 -0.85 2.24 8.84
N ASP A 40 -1.99 1.56 8.96
CA ASP A 40 -3.22 2.03 8.33
C ASP A 40 -3.69 3.38 8.88
N GLU A 41 -3.65 3.57 10.19
CA GLU A 41 -3.99 4.84 10.82
C GLU A 41 -3.02 5.97 10.44
N LEU A 42 -1.74 5.67 10.26
CA LEU A 42 -0.78 6.65 9.78
C LEU A 42 -1.05 7.02 8.32
N LEU A 43 -1.17 6.01 7.46
CA LEU A 43 -1.26 6.19 6.01
C LEU A 43 -2.62 6.72 5.56
N ARG A 44 -3.71 6.50 6.31
CA ARG A 44 -5.04 7.01 5.95
C ARG A 44 -5.13 8.54 5.86
N HIS A 45 -4.22 9.26 6.52
CA HIS A 45 -4.17 10.72 6.50
C HIS A 45 -3.46 11.26 5.25
N LEU A 46 -2.74 10.41 4.53
CA LEU A 46 -2.01 10.78 3.32
C LEU A 46 -2.92 10.54 2.10
N PRO A 47 -2.93 11.45 1.11
CA PRO A 47 -3.69 11.29 -0.13
C PRO A 47 -2.96 10.37 -1.11
N ILE A 48 -2.55 9.19 -0.65
CA ILE A 48 -1.77 8.21 -1.42
C ILE A 48 -2.50 6.89 -1.50
N VAL A 49 -2.29 6.17 -2.61
CA VAL A 49 -2.60 4.74 -2.70
C VAL A 49 -1.51 3.99 -1.94
N TYR A 50 -1.88 3.02 -1.11
CA TYR A 50 -0.90 2.21 -0.40
C TYR A 50 -1.31 0.74 -0.33
N TYR A 51 -0.29 -0.10 -0.26
CA TYR A 51 -0.37 -1.52 0.04
C TYR A 51 0.67 -1.84 1.10
N VAL A 52 0.22 -2.25 2.29
CA VAL A 52 1.05 -2.68 3.42
C VAL A 52 0.96 -4.19 3.52
N ARG A 53 2.10 -4.85 3.60
CA ARG A 53 2.22 -6.30 3.81
C ARG A 53 3.23 -6.58 4.92
N ILE A 54 2.87 -7.48 5.81
CA ILE A 54 3.70 -7.96 6.91
C ILE A 54 3.81 -9.48 6.76
N ASP A 55 5.03 -9.96 6.54
CA ASP A 55 5.35 -11.38 6.55
C ASP A 55 5.99 -11.72 7.91
N THR A 56 5.35 -12.60 8.66
CA THR A 56 5.86 -13.06 9.97
C THR A 56 6.81 -14.25 9.78
N THR A 57 7.74 -14.44 10.72
CA THR A 57 8.67 -15.58 10.67
C THR A 57 7.98 -16.94 10.79
N ALA A 58 6.78 -16.98 11.40
CA ALA A 58 5.91 -18.14 11.47
C ALA A 58 5.19 -18.47 10.14
N GLY A 59 5.39 -17.67 9.09
CA GLY A 59 4.76 -17.86 7.78
C GLY A 59 3.38 -17.21 7.64
N GLY A 60 2.91 -16.49 8.65
CA GLY A 60 1.68 -15.70 8.57
C GLY A 60 1.89 -14.43 7.75
N VAL A 61 0.95 -14.10 6.86
CA VAL A 61 0.98 -12.90 6.03
C VAL A 61 -0.24 -12.05 6.35
N LEU A 62 -0.01 -10.80 6.76
CA LEU A 62 -1.06 -9.81 6.97
C LEU A 62 -0.90 -8.68 5.97
N GLN A 63 -1.98 -8.29 5.31
CA GLN A 63 -1.93 -7.23 4.31
C GLN A 63 -3.14 -6.30 4.39
N ARG A 64 -2.93 -5.03 4.05
CA ARG A 64 -3.99 -4.04 3.88
C ARG A 64 -3.64 -3.08 2.76
N SER A 65 -4.63 -2.73 1.95
CA SER A 65 -4.48 -1.71 0.93
C SER A 65 -5.62 -0.73 0.95
N ARG A 66 -5.32 0.48 0.49
CA ARG A 66 -6.31 1.51 0.20
C ARG A 66 -6.08 2.03 -1.20
N ALA A 67 -7.08 1.84 -2.05
CA ALA A 67 -7.20 2.56 -3.30
C ALA A 67 -7.80 3.94 -3.01
N VAL A 68 -7.31 4.98 -3.69
CA VAL A 68 -7.96 6.28 -3.69
C VAL A 68 -9.17 6.15 -4.61
N THR A 69 -10.37 6.17 -4.04
CA THR A 69 -11.59 6.41 -4.81
C THR A 69 -11.52 7.85 -5.30
N VAL A 70 -11.02 8.07 -6.51
CA VAL A 70 -11.21 9.34 -7.21
C VAL A 70 -12.71 9.47 -7.45
N ALA A 71 -13.36 10.33 -6.65
CA ALA A 71 -14.72 10.74 -6.95
C ALA A 71 -14.71 11.30 -8.39
N PRO A 72 -15.61 10.86 -9.27
CA PRO A 72 -15.71 11.45 -10.60
C PRO A 72 -16.01 12.95 -10.39
N SER A 73 -15.06 13.79 -10.79
CA SER A 73 -15.21 15.24 -10.80
C SER A 73 -16.35 15.58 -11.76
N GLU A 74 -17.53 15.83 -11.22
CA GLU A 74 -18.66 16.32 -11.98
C GLU A 74 -18.29 17.71 -12.52
N SER A 75 -18.37 17.80 -13.84
CA SER A 75 -17.67 18.78 -14.65
C SER A 75 -18.33 20.15 -14.50
N ILE A 76 -17.48 21.17 -14.34
CA ILE A 76 -17.84 22.57 -14.52
C ILE A 76 -18.44 22.72 -15.94
N GLN A 77 -19.76 22.87 -16.04
CA GLN A 77 -20.40 23.44 -17.22
C GLN A 77 -20.84 24.86 -16.89
N ARG A 78 -19.96 25.81 -17.23
CA ARG A 78 -20.33 27.19 -17.52
C ARG A 78 -20.84 27.22 -18.98
N GLU A 79 -22.11 27.49 -19.18
CA GLU A 79 -22.69 27.98 -20.44
C GLU A 79 -23.96 28.75 -20.05
N VAL A 80 -23.91 30.08 -19.86
CA VAL A 80 -24.14 31.13 -20.87
C VAL A 80 -25.42 30.89 -21.67
N VAL A 81 -26.56 31.44 -21.21
CA VAL A 81 -27.43 32.40 -21.92
C VAL A 81 -28.26 33.16 -20.88
#